data_AF-A0A7X8WTU5-F1
#
_entry.id   AF-A0A7X8WTU5-F1
#
_cell.length_a   1.000
_cell.length_b   1.000
_cell.length_c   1.000
_cell.angle_alpha   90.00
_cell.angle_beta   90.00
_cell.angle_gamma   90.00
#
_symmetry.space_group_name_H-M   'P 1'
#
loop_
_entity.id
_entity.type
_entity.pdbx_description
1 polymer ?
#
loop_
_entity_poly.entity_id
_entity_poly.type
_entity_poly.pdbx_seq_one_letter_code
_entity_poly.pdbx_strand_id
1 'polypeptide(L)'
;MAHQKTKLRVDTSTLYGTILRRVINITGTRKLEARIRQKPTPSDIRFDELAKFMENHGFEMRPASGGSHRVFCHPQYDGIVSVVKPHGRSDGVKRAYVRKALEAVDEISTPEKE
;
A
#
# COMPACT_ATOMS: atom_id res chain seq x y z
N MET A 1 17.21 49.59 -11.89
CA MET A 1 16.08 48.76 -12.35
C MET A 1 16.39 47.31 -12.00
N ALA A 2 16.01 46.87 -10.79
CA ALA A 2 16.08 45.47 -10.37
C ALA A 2 14.80 44.75 -10.79
N HIS A 3 14.83 43.44 -11.03
CA HIS A 3 13.79 42.39 -10.83
C HIS A 3 14.16 41.18 -11.72
N GLN A 4 14.16 39.89 -11.34
CA GLN A 4 14.09 39.13 -10.10
C GLN A 4 14.60 37.72 -10.50
N LYS A 5 15.49 37.09 -9.73
CA LYS A 5 15.75 35.63 -9.84
C LYS A 5 14.75 34.94 -8.91
N THR A 6 13.82 34.17 -9.47
CA THR A 6 12.84 33.37 -8.72
C THR A 6 13.54 32.23 -7.97
N LYS A 7 13.84 32.46 -6.69
CA LYS A 7 14.09 31.37 -5.75
C LYS A 7 12.76 30.66 -5.52
N LEU A 8 12.57 29.47 -6.09
CA LEU A 8 11.53 28.55 -5.61
C LEU A 8 11.87 28.21 -4.15
N ARG A 9 11.16 28.82 -3.21
CA ARG A 9 11.05 28.34 -1.84
C ARG A 9 10.19 27.07 -1.92
N VAL A 10 10.84 25.91 -1.83
CA VAL A 10 10.12 24.67 -1.57
C VAL A 10 9.66 24.73 -0.11
N ASP A 11 8.35 24.77 0.10
CA ASP A 11 7.76 24.89 1.43
C ASP A 11 7.89 23.55 2.18
N THR A 12 8.74 23.51 3.20
CA THR A 12 8.99 22.32 4.01
C THR A 12 7.81 21.93 4.90
N SER A 13 6.76 22.77 5.01
CA SER A 13 5.54 22.45 5.76
C SER A 13 4.71 21.33 5.11
N THR A 14 4.76 21.19 3.77
CA THR A 14 4.10 20.07 3.06
C THR A 14 4.85 18.75 3.23
N LEU A 15 6.19 18.82 3.34
CA LEU A 15 7.05 17.65 3.52
C LEU A 15 6.82 17.03 4.93
N TYR A 16 6.80 17.87 5.97
CA TYR A 16 6.56 17.41 7.34
C TYR A 16 5.11 16.97 7.61
N GLY A 17 4.12 17.57 6.92
CA GLY A 17 2.71 17.15 7.00
C GLY A 17 2.42 15.76 6.40
N THR A 18 3.18 15.36 5.37
CA THR A 18 3.12 14.02 4.75
C THR A 18 3.89 12.97 5.56
N ILE A 19 5.02 13.37 6.16
CA ILE A 19 5.88 12.50 6.97
C ILE A 19 5.26 12.17 8.35
N LEU A 20 4.55 13.12 9.00
CA LEU A 20 4.02 12.95 10.36
C LEU A 20 2.66 12.25 10.47
N ARG A 21 1.87 12.08 9.40
CA ARG A 21 0.62 11.28 9.48
C ARG A 21 0.88 9.79 9.75
N ARG A 22 2.08 9.28 9.45
CA ARG A 22 2.42 7.85 9.46
C ARG A 22 2.98 7.31 10.79
N VAL A 23 3.20 8.18 11.79
CA VAL A 23 3.70 7.76 13.13
C VAL A 23 2.60 7.09 13.97
N ILE A 24 1.34 7.09 13.52
CA ILE A 24 0.17 6.64 14.27
C ILE A 24 -0.09 5.14 13.98
N ASN A 25 0.02 4.27 15.01
CA ASN A 25 -0.25 2.82 15.04
C ASN A 25 0.86 1.81 14.67
N ILE A 26 2.09 2.06 15.08
CA ILE A 26 3.25 1.16 14.90
C ILE A 26 3.10 -0.27 15.45
N THR A 27 2.21 -0.56 16.42
CA THR A 27 2.13 -1.89 17.05
C THR A 27 1.25 -2.87 16.28
N GLY A 28 0.06 -2.44 15.84
CA GLY A 28 -0.88 -3.27 15.09
C GLY A 28 -0.43 -3.52 13.65
N THR A 29 0.15 -2.50 13.01
CA THR A 29 0.65 -2.59 11.63
C THR A 29 1.87 -3.50 11.51
N ARG A 30 2.81 -3.42 12.46
CA ARG A 30 3.98 -4.34 12.52
C ARG A 30 3.58 -5.80 12.71
N LYS A 31 2.60 -6.09 13.58
CA LYS A 31 2.09 -7.46 13.79
C LYS A 31 1.43 -8.01 12.52
N LEU A 32 0.64 -7.18 11.84
CA LEU A 32 0.00 -7.53 10.58
C LEU A 32 1.02 -7.79 9.47
N GLU A 33 2.01 -6.90 9.32
CA GLU A 33 3.10 -7.07 8.36
C GLU A 33 3.89 -8.35 8.63
N ALA A 34 4.28 -8.60 9.89
CA ALA A 34 4.98 -9.81 10.27
C ALA A 34 4.16 -11.06 9.90
N ARG A 35 2.84 -11.05 10.13
CA ARG A 35 1.94 -12.16 9.75
C ARG A 35 1.87 -12.35 8.24
N ILE A 36 1.70 -11.29 7.46
CA ILE A 36 1.64 -11.35 5.99
C ILE A 36 2.94 -11.90 5.39
N ARG A 37 4.09 -11.54 5.97
CA ARG A 37 5.42 -11.99 5.54
C ARG A 37 5.76 -13.44 5.97
N GLN A 38 4.93 -14.11 6.77
CA GLN A 38 5.19 -15.49 7.20
C GLN A 38 5.25 -16.48 6.02
N LYS A 39 6.09 -17.50 6.19
CA LYS A 39 6.22 -18.63 5.27
C LYS A 39 5.84 -19.92 6.02
N PRO A 40 4.95 -20.77 5.47
CA PRO A 40 4.22 -20.60 4.20
C PRO A 40 3.23 -19.42 4.27
N THR A 41 2.89 -18.83 3.12
CA THR A 41 1.95 -17.69 3.06
C THR A 41 0.65 -18.04 3.77
N PRO A 42 0.20 -17.23 4.75
CA PRO A 42 -1.03 -17.51 5.50
C PRO A 42 -2.26 -17.54 4.57
N SER A 43 -3.23 -18.41 4.87
CA SER A 43 -4.49 -18.55 4.13
C SER A 43 -5.69 -17.89 4.78
N ASP A 44 -5.51 -17.34 5.98
CA ASP A 44 -6.52 -16.79 6.87
C ASP A 44 -6.44 -15.25 6.98
N ILE A 45 -5.71 -14.61 6.06
CA ILE A 45 -5.66 -13.15 5.93
C ILE A 45 -6.99 -12.67 5.36
N ARG A 46 -7.71 -11.83 6.11
CA ARG A 46 -8.95 -11.22 5.65
C ARG A 46 -8.66 -10.14 4.60
N PHE A 47 -9.65 -9.84 3.77
CA PHE A 47 -9.53 -8.78 2.78
C PHE A 47 -9.16 -7.42 3.41
N ASP A 48 -9.84 -7.06 4.51
CA ASP A 48 -9.62 -5.77 5.17
C ASP A 48 -8.21 -5.70 5.82
N GLU A 49 -7.66 -6.83 6.24
CA GLU A 49 -6.28 -6.92 6.74
C GLU A 49 -5.28 -6.68 5.61
N LEU A 50 -5.49 -7.30 4.44
CA LEU A 50 -4.63 -7.09 3.28
C LEU A 50 -4.74 -5.66 2.74
N ALA A 51 -5.96 -5.12 2.65
CA ALA A 51 -6.20 -3.74 2.21
C ALA A 51 -5.48 -2.75 3.13
N LYS A 52 -5.64 -2.91 4.45
CA LYS A 52 -4.94 -2.09 5.45
C LYS A 52 -3.43 -2.18 5.32
N PHE A 53 -2.88 -3.38 5.07
CA PHE A 53 -1.45 -3.54 4.80
C PHE A 53 -1.02 -2.72 3.58
N MET A 54 -1.71 -2.84 2.46
CA MET A 54 -1.39 -2.09 1.24
C MET A 54 -1.51 -0.57 1.43
N GLU A 55 -2.57 -0.10 2.09
CA GLU A 55 -2.77 1.31 2.44
C GLU A 55 -1.67 1.84 3.36
N ASN A 56 -1.21 1.05 4.33
CA ASN A 56 -0.06 1.43 5.18
C ASN A 56 1.22 1.59 4.37
N HIS A 57 1.34 0.94 3.22
CA HIS A 57 2.47 1.07 2.28
C HIS A 57 2.23 2.15 1.21
N GLY A 58 1.12 2.90 1.28
CA GLY A 58 0.82 4.02 0.39
C GLY A 58 -0.01 3.65 -0.84
N PHE A 59 -0.43 2.39 -0.98
CA PHE A 59 -1.32 2.00 -2.07
C PHE A 59 -2.73 2.52 -1.80
N GLU A 60 -3.41 2.99 -2.84
CA GLU A 60 -4.79 3.46 -2.76
C GLU A 60 -5.72 2.49 -3.46
N MET A 61 -6.82 2.11 -2.80
CA MET A 61 -7.88 1.32 -3.41
C MET A 61 -8.73 2.20 -4.33
N ARG A 62 -8.83 1.84 -5.61
CA ARG A 62 -9.72 2.50 -6.57
C ARG A 62 -11.19 2.24 -6.19
N PRO A 63 -12.09 3.18 -6.50
CA PRO A 63 -13.52 2.96 -6.36
C PRO A 63 -13.97 1.69 -7.10
N ALA A 64 -14.78 0.87 -6.44
CA ALA A 64 -15.28 -0.36 -7.05
C ALA A 64 -16.40 -0.04 -8.04
N SER A 65 -16.26 -0.47 -9.31
CA SER A 65 -17.28 -0.31 -10.36
C SER A 65 -18.21 -1.52 -10.50
N GLY A 66 -18.31 -2.35 -9.45
CA GLY A 66 -19.03 -3.64 -9.45
C GLY A 66 -18.09 -4.85 -9.32
N GLY A 67 -18.65 -6.00 -8.92
CA GLY A 67 -17.92 -7.26 -8.77
C GLY A 67 -17.05 -7.36 -7.50
N SER A 68 -16.32 -8.48 -7.39
CA SER A 68 -15.49 -8.82 -6.23
C SER A 68 -14.04 -8.35 -6.34
N HIS A 69 -13.60 -7.90 -7.51
CA HIS A 69 -12.24 -7.40 -7.68
C HIS A 69 -12.09 -6.00 -7.06
N ARG A 70 -10.97 -5.79 -6.39
CA ARG A 70 -10.55 -4.52 -5.81
C ARG A 70 -9.17 -4.21 -6.33
N VAL A 71 -9.02 -3.04 -6.93
CA VAL A 71 -7.79 -2.61 -7.60
C VAL A 71 -7.07 -1.62 -6.69
N PHE A 72 -5.79 -1.87 -6.46
CA PHE A 72 -4.90 -1.00 -5.71
C PHE A 72 -3.85 -0.42 -6.65
N CYS A 73 -3.56 0.87 -6.50
CA CYS A 73 -2.57 1.60 -7.29
C CYS A 73 -1.57 2.29 -6.36
N HIS A 74 -0.34 2.48 -6.81
CA HIS A 74 0.67 3.26 -6.11
C HIS A 74 1.45 4.12 -7.12
N PRO A 75 1.77 5.40 -6.83
CA PRO A 75 2.46 6.28 -7.79
C PRO A 75 3.86 5.79 -8.22
N GLN A 76 4.52 4.99 -7.38
CA GLN A 76 5.85 4.43 -7.62
C GLN A 76 5.84 2.96 -8.08
N TYR A 77 4.66 2.37 -8.32
CA TYR A 77 4.52 1.00 -8.80
C TYR A 77 4.07 1.02 -10.25
N ASP A 78 4.84 0.42 -11.15
CA ASP A 78 4.48 0.34 -12.57
C ASP A 78 3.46 -0.79 -12.80
N GLY A 79 2.22 -0.55 -12.35
CA GLY A 79 1.14 -1.53 -12.49
C GLY A 79 -0.04 -1.32 -11.55
N ILE A 80 -0.90 -2.33 -11.51
CA ILE A 80 -2.03 -2.41 -10.59
C ILE A 80 -2.04 -3.74 -9.86
N VAL A 81 -2.44 -3.73 -8.59
CA VAL A 81 -2.66 -4.95 -7.83
C VAL A 81 -4.16 -5.20 -7.74
N SER A 82 -4.63 -6.24 -8.43
CA SER A 82 -6.04 -6.68 -8.34
C SER A 82 -6.18 -7.81 -7.33
N VAL A 83 -6.98 -7.59 -6.29
CA VAL A 83 -7.32 -8.57 -5.25
C VAL A 83 -8.80 -8.90 -5.34
N VAL A 84 -9.14 -10.19 -5.35
CA VAL A 84 -10.54 -10.61 -5.22
C VAL A 84 -10.93 -10.59 -3.75
N LYS A 85 -11.88 -9.73 -3.40
CA LYS A 85 -12.60 -9.77 -2.12
C LYS A 85 -13.43 -11.06 -2.08
N PRO A 86 -13.15 -11.98 -1.14
CA PRO A 86 -13.94 -13.20 -0.99
C PRO A 86 -15.43 -12.90 -0.80
N HIS A 87 -16.27 -13.76 -1.36
CA HIS A 87 -17.72 -13.73 -1.17
C HIS A 87 -18.20 -15.14 -0.77
N GLY A 88 -19.15 -15.24 0.17
CA GLY A 88 -19.68 -16.53 0.64
C GLY A 88 -18.96 -17.10 1.86
N ARG A 89 -18.78 -18.43 1.92
CA ARG A 89 -18.29 -19.15 3.13
C ARG A 89 -16.80 -18.97 3.46
N SER A 90 -16.02 -18.34 2.59
CA SER A 90 -14.59 -18.12 2.81
C SER A 90 -14.35 -16.64 3.10
N ASP A 91 -13.81 -16.35 4.28
CA ASP A 91 -13.47 -14.99 4.70
C ASP A 91 -12.02 -14.60 4.33
N GLY A 92 -11.22 -15.59 3.92
CA GLY A 92 -9.79 -15.45 3.66
C GLY A 92 -9.47 -15.14 2.20
N VAL A 93 -8.53 -14.23 1.97
CA VAL A 93 -7.99 -13.92 0.65
C VAL A 93 -7.12 -15.10 0.18
N LYS A 94 -7.23 -15.47 -1.11
CA LYS A 94 -6.38 -16.52 -1.68
C LYS A 94 -4.90 -16.12 -1.54
N ARG A 95 -4.04 -17.08 -1.13
CA ARG A 95 -2.59 -16.90 -0.94
C ARG A 95 -1.89 -16.22 -2.13
N ALA A 96 -2.36 -16.48 -3.35
CA ALA A 96 -1.83 -15.85 -4.55
C ALA A 96 -1.96 -14.31 -4.54
N TYR A 97 -3.07 -13.76 -4.04
CA TYR A 97 -3.24 -12.31 -3.90
C TYR A 97 -2.41 -11.73 -2.77
N VAL A 98 -2.24 -12.46 -1.67
CA VAL A 98 -1.35 -12.06 -0.57
C VAL A 98 0.09 -11.93 -1.08
N ARG A 99 0.57 -12.90 -1.88
CA ARG A 99 1.90 -12.83 -2.50
C ARG A 99 2.04 -11.65 -3.47
N LYS A 100 1.06 -11.44 -4.35
CA LYS A 100 1.08 -10.31 -5.29
C LYS A 100 1.16 -8.95 -4.58
N ALA A 101 0.38 -8.79 -3.50
CA ALA A 101 0.42 -7.57 -2.71
C ALA A 101 1.78 -7.39 -2.02
N LEU A 102 2.38 -8.47 -1.51
CA LEU A 102 3.70 -8.44 -0.90
C LEU A 102 4.79 -8.07 -1.91
N GLU A 103 4.78 -8.69 -3.09
CA GLU A 103 5.72 -8.40 -4.19
C GLU A 103 5.66 -6.94 -4.61
N ALA A 104 4.45 -6.39 -4.81
CA ALA A 104 4.27 -4.99 -5.17
C ALA A 104 4.77 -4.03 -4.07
N VAL A 105 4.59 -4.39 -2.79
CA VAL A 105 5.10 -3.61 -1.65
C VAL A 105 6.61 -3.67 -1.57
N ASP A 106 7.21 -4.84 -1.80
CA ASP A 106 8.66 -5.01 -1.78
C ASP A 106 9.31 -4.25 -2.95
N GLU A 107 8.69 -4.24 -4.14
CA GLU A 107 9.16 -3.51 -5.31
C GLU A 107 9.28 -2.00 -5.05
N ILE A 108 8.24 -1.38 -4.49
CA ILE A 108 8.29 0.05 -4.15
C ILE A 108 9.21 0.37 -2.97
N SER A 109 9.55 -0.64 -2.15
CA SER A 109 10.45 -0.47 -1.00
C SER A 109 11.93 -0.57 -1.38
N THR A 110 12.25 -1.14 -2.53
CA THR A 110 13.61 -1.20 -3.09
C THR A 110 13.68 -0.48 -4.43
N PRO A 111 13.64 0.86 -4.46
CA PRO A 111 13.70 1.61 -5.70
C PRO A 111 15.15 1.74 -6.21
N GLU A 112 15.86 0.63 -6.41
CA GLU A 112 17.15 0.61 -7.14
C GLU A 112 17.32 -0.73 -7.87
N LYS A 113 16.81 -0.82 -9.10
CA LYS A 113 17.45 -1.57 -10.19
C LYS A 113 17.36 -0.76 -11.48
N GLU A 114 18.50 -0.15 -11.77
CA GLU A 114 19.07 0.35 -13.04
C GLU A 114 18.24 0.23 -14.32
#